data_AF-A0A1R0GRZ0-F1
#
_entry.id   AF-A0A1R0GRZ0-F1
#
_cell.length_a   1.000
_cell.length_b   1.000
_cell.length_c   1.000
_cell.angle_alpha   90.00
_cell.angle_beta   90.00
_cell.angle_gamma   90.00
#
_symmetry.space_group_name_H-M   'P 1'
#
loop_
_entity.id
_entity.type
_entity.pdbx_description
1 polymer ?
#
loop_
_entity_poly.entity_id
_entity_poly.type
_entity_poly.pdbx_seq_one_letter_code
_entity_poly.pdbx_strand_id
1 'polypeptide(L)'
;MLTNTSKLGFSCTAPFPAARCSDPCPLLMQPHFFLKVKSTICLSLERKEILSGMLHSNTIGFQTFSYARHLSSSCARILDLECTPKSVCFEKANVMLEIVPIGIDTENLFDPPKKNPKAIEQQESIARLYHGKKIIFGKDTLDIVSGIMQKLVAFDQFLSMYPEWKMRVVLIQVIASYSSNYPSLESKVAEKVSQINAKHGSIEFSPIVLYRPPPPSSLPTSPQSSLGDEEELFSALMKMSDLGLVTVIRDGMNTTALEYISCQKEKKSPLILSEFAGAASSISGAIQINPWNTYDVAHQI
;
A
#
# COMPACT_ATOMS: atom_id res chain seq x y z
N MET A 1 -26.20 30.81 1.99
CA MET A 1 -26.41 29.51 2.65
C MET A 1 -26.12 28.42 1.64
N LEU A 2 -24.94 27.82 1.73
CA LEU A 2 -24.44 26.77 0.85
C LEU A 2 -24.77 25.41 1.48
N THR A 3 -25.56 24.57 0.83
CA THR A 3 -25.70 23.15 1.17
C THR A 3 -24.94 22.33 0.12
N ASN A 4 -23.78 21.84 0.53
CA ASN A 4 -22.84 21.07 -0.28
C ASN A 4 -23.03 19.59 0.05
N THR A 5 -23.81 18.86 -0.75
CA THR A 5 -23.91 17.39 -0.65
C THR A 5 -22.85 16.77 -1.53
N SER A 6 -21.74 16.34 -0.93
CA SER A 6 -20.67 15.60 -1.60
C SER A 6 -21.16 14.20 -1.99
N LYS A 7 -21.31 13.98 -3.30
CA LYS A 7 -21.58 12.67 -3.92
C LYS A 7 -20.47 11.67 -3.59
N LEU A 8 -20.84 10.53 -3.01
CA LEU A 8 -20.05 9.30 -3.05
C LEU A 8 -19.95 8.86 -4.51
N GLY A 9 -18.79 9.04 -5.14
CA GLY A 9 -18.53 8.59 -6.50
C GLY A 9 -18.22 7.09 -6.52
N PHE A 10 -19.16 6.28 -7.01
CA PHE A 10 -18.90 4.89 -7.40
C PHE A 10 -18.46 4.88 -8.88
N SER A 11 -17.27 4.39 -9.21
CA SER A 11 -16.89 4.17 -10.63
C SER A 11 -17.24 2.74 -11.03
N CYS A 12 -18.26 2.58 -11.90
CA CYS A 12 -18.47 1.36 -12.67
C CYS A 12 -17.52 1.37 -13.87
N THR A 13 -16.58 0.45 -13.93
CA THR A 13 -15.81 0.16 -15.15
C THR A 13 -16.43 -1.06 -15.83
N ALA A 14 -17.06 -0.85 -17.00
CA ALA A 14 -17.52 -1.92 -17.88
C ALA A 14 -16.70 -1.86 -19.18
N PRO A 15 -15.93 -2.90 -19.57
CA PRO A 15 -15.23 -2.93 -20.83
C PRO A 15 -15.99 -3.83 -21.83
N PHE A 16 -17.20 -3.47 -22.26
CA PHE A 16 -17.86 -4.14 -23.40
C PHE A 16 -18.75 -3.17 -24.18
N PRO A 17 -18.82 -3.27 -25.53
CA PRO A 17 -19.59 -2.35 -26.36
C PRO A 17 -21.09 -2.52 -26.12
N ALA A 18 -21.82 -1.41 -26.20
CA ALA A 18 -23.23 -1.25 -25.89
C ALA A 18 -24.12 -2.43 -26.36
N ALA A 19 -24.54 -3.28 -25.43
CA ALA A 19 -25.61 -4.25 -25.61
C ALA A 19 -26.94 -3.67 -25.10
N ARG A 20 -28.02 -3.96 -25.81
CA ARG A 20 -29.36 -3.37 -25.68
C ARG A 20 -29.98 -3.62 -24.31
N CYS A 21 -30.71 -2.62 -23.80
CA CYS A 21 -31.53 -2.68 -22.59
C CYS A 21 -32.63 -3.76 -22.69
N SER A 22 -32.33 -5.01 -22.37
CA SER A 22 -33.32 -6.06 -22.04
C SER A 22 -32.73 -7.19 -21.20
N ASP A 23 -31.41 -7.33 -21.17
CA ASP A 23 -30.72 -8.36 -20.38
C ASP A 23 -30.35 -7.84 -18.98
N PRO A 24 -30.36 -8.70 -17.94
CA PRO A 24 -29.88 -8.31 -16.62
C PRO A 24 -28.39 -7.95 -16.72
N CYS A 25 -28.08 -6.65 -16.68
CA CYS A 25 -26.70 -6.16 -16.69
C CYS A 25 -25.94 -6.77 -15.51
N PRO A 26 -24.84 -7.51 -15.74
CA PRO A 26 -24.00 -7.97 -14.64
C PRO A 26 -23.29 -6.76 -14.03
N LEU A 27 -23.80 -6.28 -12.90
CA LEU A 27 -23.15 -5.24 -12.12
C LEU A 27 -22.05 -5.89 -11.28
N LEU A 28 -20.82 -5.83 -11.79
CA LEU A 28 -19.63 -6.18 -11.01
C LEU A 28 -19.21 -4.95 -10.21
N MET A 29 -19.51 -4.96 -8.91
CA MET A 29 -18.98 -3.94 -8.02
C MET A 29 -17.61 -4.41 -7.53
N GLN A 30 -16.55 -3.88 -8.13
CA GLN A 30 -15.20 -3.95 -7.57
C GLN A 30 -15.00 -2.74 -6.68
N PRO A 31 -15.01 -2.88 -5.34
CA PRO A 31 -14.64 -1.79 -4.46
C PRO A 31 -13.13 -1.53 -4.58
N HIS A 32 -12.74 -0.74 -5.59
CA HIS A 32 -11.40 -0.12 -5.71
C HIS A 32 -11.16 0.89 -4.59
N PHE A 33 -12.23 1.49 -4.08
CA PHE A 33 -12.23 2.05 -2.75
C PHE A 33 -12.34 0.90 -1.78
N PHE A 34 -11.34 0.77 -0.91
CA PHE A 34 -11.42 -0.03 0.29
C PHE A 34 -12.81 0.16 0.93
N LEU A 35 -13.72 -0.78 0.69
CA LEU A 35 -14.65 -1.15 1.73
C LEU A 35 -13.74 -1.69 2.81
N LYS A 36 -13.30 -0.78 3.68
CA LYS A 36 -12.82 -1.07 5.02
C LYS A 36 -14.01 -1.79 5.67
N VAL A 37 -14.20 -3.07 5.34
CA VAL A 37 -15.05 -4.02 6.06
C VAL A 37 -14.33 -4.25 7.37
N LYS A 38 -14.30 -3.19 8.17
CA LYS A 38 -14.04 -3.25 9.57
C LYS A 38 -15.29 -3.92 10.15
N SER A 39 -15.09 -4.52 11.32
CA SER A 39 -16.12 -4.60 12.35
C SER A 39 -16.89 -3.27 12.58
N THR A 40 -16.45 -2.14 12.01
CA THR A 40 -17.11 -0.83 12.01
C THR A 40 -18.32 -0.70 11.09
N ILE A 41 -18.58 -1.58 10.11
CA ILE A 41 -19.91 -1.56 9.46
C ILE A 41 -20.99 -1.78 10.52
N CYS A 42 -20.74 -2.65 11.50
CA CYS A 42 -21.65 -2.83 12.63
C CYS A 42 -21.83 -1.57 13.50
N LEU A 43 -20.86 -0.65 13.48
CA LEU A 43 -20.84 0.58 14.27
C LEU A 43 -21.38 1.81 13.51
N SER A 44 -21.62 1.70 12.19
CA SER A 44 -22.24 2.79 11.42
C SER A 44 -23.73 2.91 11.75
N LEU A 45 -24.22 4.14 11.84
CA LEU A 45 -25.65 4.42 12.05
C LEU A 45 -26.50 3.90 10.87
N GLU A 46 -25.96 3.97 9.66
CA GLU A 46 -26.62 3.57 8.39
C GLU A 46 -26.21 2.15 7.93
N ARG A 47 -25.80 1.30 8.87
CA ARG A 47 -25.25 -0.04 8.57
C ARG A 47 -26.16 -0.93 7.72
N LYS A 48 -27.48 -0.85 7.91
CA LYS A 48 -28.45 -1.65 7.16
C LYS A 48 -28.56 -1.17 5.71
N GLU A 49 -28.55 0.14 5.51
CA GLU A 49 -28.65 0.76 4.19
C GLU A 49 -27.39 0.50 3.37
N ILE A 50 -26.20 0.61 3.98
CA ILE A 50 -24.93 0.30 3.30
C ILE A 50 -24.89 -1.18 2.88
N LEU A 51 -25.22 -2.10 3.78
CA LEU A 51 -25.21 -3.53 3.47
C LEU A 51 -26.25 -3.87 2.40
N SER A 52 -27.47 -3.35 2.53
CA SER A 52 -28.51 -3.54 1.52
C SER A 52 -28.09 -2.96 0.17
N GLY A 53 -27.53 -1.75 0.13
CA GLY A 53 -27.01 -1.13 -1.10
C GLY A 53 -25.94 -1.98 -1.79
N MET A 54 -25.02 -2.60 -1.03
CA MET A 54 -24.00 -3.49 -1.58
C MET A 54 -24.59 -4.78 -2.17
N LEU A 55 -25.66 -5.31 -1.57
CA LEU A 55 -26.30 -6.56 -1.98
C LEU A 55 -27.19 -6.45 -3.22
N HIS A 56 -27.42 -5.25 -3.75
CA HIS A 56 -28.09 -5.06 -5.05
C HIS A 56 -27.19 -5.41 -6.26
N SER A 57 -25.92 -5.73 -6.02
CA SER A 57 -25.00 -6.21 -7.06
C SER A 57 -25.15 -7.72 -7.29
N ASN A 58 -24.83 -8.19 -8.50
CA ASN A 58 -24.83 -9.63 -8.79
C ASN A 58 -23.62 -10.33 -8.14
N THR A 59 -22.47 -9.65 -8.14
CA THR A 59 -21.20 -10.16 -7.63
C THR A 59 -20.42 -9.07 -6.91
N ILE A 60 -19.88 -9.41 -5.74
CA ILE A 60 -19.02 -8.55 -4.91
C ILE A 60 -17.61 -9.16 -4.87
N GLY A 61 -16.63 -8.41 -5.36
CA GLY A 61 -15.22 -8.79 -5.33
C GLY A 61 -14.49 -8.32 -4.07
N PHE A 62 -13.62 -9.16 -3.52
CA PHE A 62 -12.78 -8.87 -2.36
C PHE A 62 -11.30 -9.14 -2.63
N GLN A 63 -10.43 -8.35 -2.00
CA GLN A 63 -8.98 -8.56 -2.07
C GLN A 63 -8.54 -9.79 -1.27
N THR A 64 -9.19 -10.07 -0.14
CA THR A 64 -8.85 -11.18 0.75
C THR A 64 -10.10 -11.93 1.19
N PHE A 65 -9.93 -13.23 1.48
CA PHE A 65 -11.01 -14.06 2.00
C PHE A 65 -11.58 -13.56 3.33
N SER A 66 -10.75 -12.96 4.18
CA SER A 66 -11.15 -12.41 5.48
C SER A 66 -12.24 -11.34 5.32
N TYR A 67 -12.11 -10.46 4.31
CA TYR A 67 -13.12 -9.43 4.05
C TYR A 67 -14.44 -10.01 3.52
N ALA A 68 -14.38 -11.00 2.63
CA ALA A 68 -15.59 -11.70 2.16
C ALA A 68 -16.34 -12.37 3.32
N ARG A 69 -15.59 -13.04 4.21
CA ARG A 69 -16.15 -13.66 5.41
C ARG A 69 -16.77 -12.63 6.36
N HIS A 70 -16.13 -11.48 6.55
CA HIS A 70 -16.69 -10.42 7.39
C HIS A 70 -17.97 -9.82 6.80
N LEU A 71 -18.07 -9.66 5.47
CA LEU A 71 -19.32 -9.23 4.86
C LEU A 71 -20.42 -10.28 5.08
N SER A 72 -20.15 -11.53 4.74
CA SER A 72 -21.10 -12.65 4.93
C SER A 72 -21.60 -12.72 6.38
N SER A 73 -20.70 -12.64 7.36
CA SER A 73 -21.07 -12.60 8.78
C SER A 73 -21.85 -11.34 9.18
N SER A 74 -21.61 -10.19 8.53
CA SER A 74 -22.34 -8.95 8.82
C SER A 74 -23.75 -9.01 8.25
N CYS A 75 -23.93 -9.53 7.04
CA CYS A 75 -25.24 -9.75 6.42
C CYS A 75 -26.09 -10.72 7.25
N ALA A 76 -25.50 -11.84 7.69
CA ALA A 76 -26.19 -12.81 8.54
C ALA A 76 -26.63 -12.23 9.89
N ARG A 77 -25.85 -11.31 10.49
CA ARG A 77 -26.11 -10.76 11.82
C ARG A 77 -26.96 -9.49 11.85
N ILE A 78 -26.90 -8.66 10.81
CA ILE A 78 -27.54 -7.33 10.79
C ILE A 78 -28.83 -7.34 9.98
N LEU A 79 -28.86 -8.11 8.90
CA LEU A 79 -29.99 -8.22 7.98
C LEU A 79 -30.74 -9.56 8.11
N ASP A 80 -30.27 -10.45 8.98
CA ASP A 80 -30.83 -11.80 9.20
C ASP A 80 -30.98 -12.60 7.89
N LEU A 81 -29.98 -12.49 7.01
CA LEU A 81 -29.95 -13.18 5.72
C LEU A 81 -29.24 -14.53 5.79
N GLU A 82 -29.72 -15.49 5.01
CA GLU A 82 -29.01 -16.74 4.78
C GLU A 82 -27.75 -16.49 3.96
N CYS A 83 -26.60 -16.82 4.54
CA CYS A 83 -25.29 -16.59 3.93
C CYS A 83 -24.53 -17.90 3.84
N THR A 84 -23.91 -18.15 2.69
CA THR A 84 -22.91 -19.20 2.50
C THR A 84 -21.51 -18.55 2.45
N PRO A 85 -20.42 -19.35 2.48
CA PRO A 85 -19.07 -18.80 2.31
C PRO A 85 -18.83 -18.13 0.94
N LYS A 86 -19.65 -18.44 -0.07
CA LYS A 86 -19.51 -17.96 -1.46
C LYS A 86 -20.65 -17.07 -1.94
N SER A 87 -21.73 -16.95 -1.18
CA SER A 87 -22.89 -16.17 -1.59
C SER A 87 -23.70 -15.65 -0.40
N VAL A 88 -24.49 -14.60 -0.65
CA VAL A 88 -25.50 -14.08 0.28
C VAL A 88 -26.85 -14.09 -0.42
N CYS A 89 -27.87 -14.66 0.20
CA CYS A 89 -29.24 -14.64 -0.33
C CYS A 89 -29.90 -13.31 0.04
N PHE A 90 -30.24 -12.51 -0.98
CA PHE A 90 -30.90 -11.21 -0.83
C PHE A 90 -32.06 -11.11 -1.82
N GLU A 91 -33.27 -10.80 -1.34
CA GLU A 91 -34.49 -10.64 -2.18
C GLU A 91 -34.76 -11.81 -3.15
N LYS A 92 -34.46 -13.06 -2.71
CA LYS A 92 -34.56 -14.31 -3.51
C LYS A 92 -33.52 -14.43 -4.63
N ALA A 93 -32.56 -13.51 -4.72
CA ALA A 93 -31.38 -13.61 -5.56
C ALA A 93 -30.15 -14.02 -4.71
N ASN A 94 -29.21 -14.73 -5.34
CA ASN A 94 -27.94 -15.06 -4.71
C ASN A 94 -26.87 -14.08 -5.21
N VAL A 95 -26.35 -13.26 -4.30
CA VAL A 95 -25.22 -12.38 -4.55
C VAL A 95 -23.94 -13.17 -4.36
N MET A 96 -23.10 -13.25 -5.39
CA MET A 96 -21.85 -14.00 -5.35
C MET A 96 -20.73 -13.21 -4.66
N LEU A 97 -19.95 -13.87 -3.80
CA LEU A 97 -18.77 -13.31 -3.15
C LEU A 97 -17.53 -13.94 -3.80
N GLU A 98 -16.71 -13.12 -4.46
CA GLU A 98 -15.49 -13.56 -5.12
C GLU A 98 -14.25 -12.94 -4.51
N ILE A 99 -13.13 -13.68 -4.55
CA ILE A 99 -11.83 -13.20 -4.08
C ILE A 99 -11.00 -12.91 -5.32
N VAL A 100 -10.80 -11.64 -5.61
CA VAL A 100 -10.07 -11.15 -6.80
C VAL A 100 -9.03 -10.15 -6.31
N PRO A 101 -7.84 -10.61 -5.90
CA PRO A 101 -6.76 -9.73 -5.49
C PRO A 101 -6.29 -8.90 -6.70
N ILE A 102 -6.10 -7.60 -6.50
CA ILE A 102 -5.62 -6.71 -7.55
C ILE A 102 -4.15 -7.02 -7.87
N GLY A 103 -3.86 -7.18 -9.16
CA GLY A 103 -2.52 -7.32 -9.69
C GLY A 103 -1.91 -5.97 -10.07
N ILE A 104 -0.62 -5.99 -10.38
CA ILE A 104 0.10 -4.85 -10.95
C ILE A 104 0.43 -5.13 -12.41
N ASP A 105 0.49 -4.07 -13.22
CA ASP A 105 1.00 -4.15 -14.59
C ASP A 105 2.53 -4.26 -14.55
N THR A 106 3.01 -5.48 -14.61
CA THR A 106 4.43 -5.77 -14.57
C THR A 106 5.16 -5.25 -15.81
N GLU A 107 4.57 -5.36 -17.00
CA GLU A 107 5.28 -5.12 -18.27
C GLU A 107 5.74 -3.67 -18.37
N ASN A 108 4.84 -2.75 -18.03
CA ASN A 108 5.12 -1.32 -18.00
C ASN A 108 6.04 -0.90 -16.84
N LEU A 109 6.24 -1.70 -15.79
CA LEU A 109 7.21 -1.40 -14.72
C LEU A 109 8.62 -1.91 -15.05
N PHE A 110 8.73 -2.95 -15.88
CA PHE A 110 9.99 -3.62 -16.22
C PHE A 110 10.78 -2.93 -17.33
N ASP A 111 10.07 -2.51 -18.38
CA ASP A 111 10.63 -1.98 -19.62
C ASP A 111 11.11 -0.53 -19.61
N PRO A 112 10.45 0.45 -18.95
CA PRO A 112 10.89 1.84 -19.00
C PRO A 112 12.32 2.05 -18.50
N PRO A 113 12.78 1.47 -17.36
CA PRO A 113 14.16 1.67 -16.92
C PRO A 113 15.21 0.94 -17.76
N LYS A 114 14.84 -0.02 -18.63
CA LYS A 114 15.79 -0.64 -19.58
C LYS A 114 15.93 0.17 -20.87
N LYS A 115 14.95 1.03 -21.18
CA LYS A 115 14.91 1.82 -22.43
C LYS A 115 15.21 3.30 -22.20
N ASN A 116 14.99 3.83 -21.00
CA ASN A 116 15.26 5.24 -20.70
C ASN A 116 16.69 5.43 -20.16
N PRO A 117 17.58 6.13 -20.89
CA PRO A 117 18.95 6.38 -20.43
C PRO A 117 19.02 7.15 -19.10
N LYS A 118 18.02 7.98 -18.79
CA LYS A 118 17.94 8.71 -17.51
C LYS A 118 17.81 7.78 -16.31
N ALA A 119 17.01 6.73 -16.42
CA ALA A 119 16.80 5.77 -15.33
C ALA A 119 18.07 4.97 -15.03
N ILE A 120 18.88 4.67 -16.05
CA ILE A 120 20.19 4.00 -15.89
C ILE A 120 21.17 4.94 -15.20
N GLU A 121 21.25 6.20 -15.63
CA GLU A 121 22.10 7.22 -14.99
C GLU A 121 21.72 7.45 -13.52
N GLN A 122 20.43 7.46 -13.20
CA GLN A 122 19.95 7.54 -11.82
C GLN A 122 20.34 6.31 -11.00
N GLN A 123 20.20 5.10 -11.55
CA GLN A 123 20.63 3.87 -10.87
C GLN A 123 22.13 3.90 -10.56
N GLU A 124 22.96 4.28 -11.53
CA GLU A 124 24.40 4.43 -11.33
C GLU A 124 24.74 5.50 -10.29
N SER A 125 24.02 6.63 -10.31
CA SER A 125 24.21 7.71 -9.35
C SER A 125 23.89 7.27 -7.93
N ILE A 126 22.77 6.54 -7.75
CA ILE A 126 22.38 5.95 -6.46
C ILE A 126 23.41 4.90 -6.02
N ALA A 127 23.89 4.06 -6.95
CA ALA A 127 24.91 3.05 -6.67
C ALA A 127 26.23 3.66 -6.20
N ARG A 128 26.64 4.79 -6.79
CA ARG A 128 27.84 5.55 -6.40
C ARG A 128 27.64 6.23 -5.05
N LEU A 129 26.48 6.85 -4.83
CA LEU A 129 26.17 7.58 -3.59
C LEU A 129 26.15 6.66 -2.35
N TYR A 130 25.63 5.45 -2.51
CA TYR A 130 25.53 4.46 -1.44
C TYR A 130 26.52 3.30 -1.60
N HIS A 131 27.65 3.55 -2.26
CA HIS A 131 28.69 2.54 -2.42
C HIS A 131 29.15 1.99 -1.06
N GLY A 132 29.21 0.67 -0.94
CA GLY A 132 29.58 -0.02 0.31
C GLY A 132 28.55 0.04 1.43
N LYS A 133 27.36 0.59 1.19
CA LYS A 133 26.24 0.64 2.14
C LYS A 133 25.11 -0.26 1.69
N LYS A 134 24.30 -0.72 2.65
CA LYS A 134 23.07 -1.48 2.41
C LYS A 134 21.87 -0.55 2.41
N ILE A 135 21.03 -0.70 1.39
CA ILE A 135 19.86 0.16 1.20
C ILE A 135 18.61 -0.61 1.58
N ILE A 136 17.89 -0.12 2.59
CA ILE A 136 16.53 -0.56 2.92
C ILE A 136 15.55 0.40 2.24
N PHE A 137 14.61 -0.13 1.49
CA PHE A 137 13.59 0.65 0.80
C PHE A 137 12.23 0.51 1.47
N GLY A 138 11.56 1.63 1.70
CA GLY A 138 10.17 1.70 2.11
C GLY A 138 9.43 2.76 1.30
N LYS A 139 8.26 2.42 0.75
CA LYS A 139 7.35 3.35 0.07
C LYS A 139 5.96 3.16 0.65
N ASP A 140 5.42 4.21 1.24
CA ASP A 140 4.13 4.14 1.93
C ASP A 140 3.35 5.44 1.72
N THR A 141 2.02 5.34 1.83
CA THR A 141 1.16 6.51 1.97
C THR A 141 1.22 7.02 3.40
N LEU A 142 1.13 8.33 3.62
CA LEU A 142 1.11 8.90 4.96
C LEU A 142 -0.28 8.71 5.59
N ASP A 143 -0.50 7.55 6.19
CA ASP A 143 -1.69 7.18 6.97
C ASP A 143 -1.26 6.37 8.20
N ILE A 144 -2.12 6.36 9.23
CA ILE A 144 -1.89 5.62 10.48
C ILE A 144 -1.79 4.11 10.20
N VAL A 145 -2.53 3.61 9.22
CA VAL A 145 -2.54 2.18 8.87
C VAL A 145 -1.30 1.74 8.10
N SER A 146 -0.55 2.68 7.52
CA SER A 146 0.65 2.37 6.73
C SER A 146 1.84 1.94 7.59
N GLY A 147 1.79 2.19 8.91
CA GLY A 147 2.79 1.66 9.83
C GLY A 147 4.19 2.26 9.69
N ILE A 148 4.30 3.49 9.15
CA ILE A 148 5.58 4.21 9.00
C ILE A 148 6.24 4.41 10.37
N MET A 149 5.45 4.76 11.40
CA MET A 149 5.98 4.96 12.76
C MET A 149 6.60 3.67 13.32
N GLN A 150 5.93 2.54 13.14
CA GLN A 150 6.41 1.22 13.55
C GLN A 150 7.72 0.89 12.83
N LYS A 151 7.81 1.19 11.53
CA LYS A 151 9.04 1.04 10.75
C LYS A 151 10.21 1.83 11.33
N LEU A 152 9.99 3.11 11.63
CA LEU A 152 11.02 4.00 12.17
C LEU A 152 11.48 3.54 13.57
N VAL A 153 10.54 3.12 14.42
CA VAL A 153 10.86 2.59 15.75
C VAL A 153 11.64 1.29 15.67
N ALA A 154 11.24 0.37 14.79
CA ALA A 154 11.97 -0.87 14.56
C ALA A 154 13.37 -0.61 14.01
N PHE A 155 13.53 0.35 13.10
CA PHE A 155 14.84 0.71 12.56
C PHE A 155 15.76 1.37 13.62
N ASP A 156 15.23 2.23 14.50
CA ASP A 156 15.97 2.77 15.65
C ASP A 156 16.43 1.66 16.62
N GLN A 157 15.57 0.66 16.85
CA GLN A 157 15.90 -0.51 17.66
C GLN A 157 16.96 -1.38 16.99
N PHE A 158 16.84 -1.67 15.68
CA PHE A 158 17.84 -2.38 14.89
C PHE A 158 19.23 -1.76 15.02
N LEU A 159 19.34 -0.44 14.79
CA LEU A 159 20.63 0.27 14.93
C LEU A 159 21.16 0.28 16.37
N SER A 160 20.28 0.17 17.37
CA SER A 160 20.68 0.09 18.78
C SER A 160 21.13 -1.33 19.18
N MET A 161 20.48 -2.36 18.62
CA MET A 161 20.76 -3.78 18.89
C MET A 161 22.00 -4.29 18.16
N TYR A 162 22.24 -3.80 16.94
CA TYR A 162 23.34 -4.23 16.10
C TYR A 162 24.24 -3.04 15.72
N PRO A 163 25.14 -2.61 16.62
CA PRO A 163 26.06 -1.50 16.38
C PRO A 163 26.94 -1.66 15.14
N GLU A 164 27.19 -2.89 14.69
CA GLU A 164 27.96 -3.24 13.49
C GLU A 164 27.36 -2.70 12.19
N TRP A 165 26.05 -2.45 12.18
CA TRP A 165 25.33 -1.92 11.02
C TRP A 165 25.22 -0.39 11.02
N LYS A 166 25.63 0.28 12.10
CA LYS A 166 25.71 1.75 12.14
C LYS A 166 26.65 2.25 11.05
N MET A 167 26.25 3.32 10.36
CA MET A 167 26.94 3.89 9.20
C MET A 167 27.07 2.99 7.96
N ARG A 168 26.55 1.75 8.01
CA ARG A 168 26.55 0.80 6.90
C ARG A 168 25.19 0.60 6.27
N VAL A 169 24.10 0.94 6.96
CA VAL A 169 22.72 0.74 6.49
C VAL A 169 21.98 2.06 6.38
N VAL A 170 21.34 2.30 5.25
CA VAL A 170 20.50 3.48 5.01
C VAL A 170 19.07 3.04 4.72
N LEU A 171 18.11 3.61 5.44
CA LEU A 171 16.68 3.49 5.17
C LEU A 171 16.23 4.66 4.28
N ILE A 172 15.84 4.35 3.04
CA ILE A 172 15.21 5.31 2.13
C ILE A 172 13.70 5.12 2.25
N GLN A 173 13.03 6.08 2.89
CA GLN A 173 11.58 6.09 3.07
C GLN A 173 10.95 7.11 2.11
N VAL A 174 10.19 6.63 1.15
CA VAL A 174 9.38 7.41 0.22
C VAL A 174 7.97 7.57 0.78
N ILE A 175 7.46 8.79 0.80
CA ILE A 175 6.05 9.07 1.09
C ILE A 175 5.32 9.30 -0.24
N ALA A 176 4.50 8.35 -0.68
CA ALA A 176 3.89 8.39 -2.01
C ALA A 176 2.68 9.34 -2.11
N SER A 177 1.92 9.50 -1.03
CA SER A 177 0.73 10.36 -1.01
C SER A 177 0.36 10.76 0.41
N TYR A 178 -0.41 11.83 0.53
CA TYR A 178 -0.83 12.42 1.80
C TYR A 178 -2.32 12.21 1.98
N SER A 179 -2.70 11.55 3.08
CA SER A 179 -4.08 11.63 3.54
C SER A 179 -4.27 12.97 4.25
N SER A 180 -5.23 13.78 3.79
CA SER A 180 -5.62 15.05 4.45
C SER A 180 -6.15 14.86 5.88
N ASN A 181 -6.39 13.62 6.30
CA ASN A 181 -7.03 13.29 7.56
C ASN A 181 -6.11 13.42 8.80
N TYR A 182 -4.78 13.43 8.62
CA TYR A 182 -3.84 13.36 9.74
C TYR A 182 -2.60 14.26 9.59
N PRO A 183 -2.76 15.60 9.60
CA PRO A 183 -1.62 16.52 9.49
C PRO A 183 -0.61 16.35 10.64
N SER A 184 -1.05 15.95 11.83
CA SER A 184 -0.16 15.71 12.97
C SER A 184 0.75 14.49 12.81
N LEU A 185 0.40 13.54 11.92
CA LEU A 185 1.22 12.36 11.66
C LEU A 185 2.50 12.73 10.90
N GLU A 186 2.40 13.67 9.97
CA GLU A 186 3.55 14.20 9.23
C GLU A 186 4.62 14.74 10.17
N SER A 187 4.23 15.63 11.09
CA SER A 187 5.14 16.22 12.06
C SER A 187 5.78 15.15 12.96
N LYS A 188 5.00 14.17 13.41
CA LYS A 188 5.52 13.04 14.23
C LYS A 188 6.53 12.19 13.49
N VAL A 189 6.27 11.88 12.21
CA VAL A 189 7.19 11.13 11.36
C VAL A 189 8.49 11.93 11.16
N ALA A 190 8.39 13.20 10.80
CA ALA A 190 9.56 14.06 10.60
C ALA A 190 10.38 14.24 11.89
N GLU A 191 9.72 14.43 13.03
CA GLU A 191 10.35 14.51 14.35
C GLU A 191 11.09 13.21 14.67
N LYS A 192 10.45 12.04 14.49
CA LYS A 192 11.07 10.75 14.77
C LYS A 192 12.27 10.48 13.84
N VAL A 193 12.17 10.84 12.56
CA VAL A 193 13.30 10.75 11.62
C VAL A 193 14.45 11.65 12.09
N SER A 194 14.16 12.89 12.48
CA SER A 194 15.18 13.82 12.99
C SER A 194 15.84 13.28 14.26
N GLN A 195 15.08 12.74 15.20
CA GLN A 195 15.61 12.11 16.41
C GLN A 195 16.54 10.94 16.11
N ILE A 196 16.16 10.04 15.18
CA ILE A 196 16.98 8.88 14.81
C ILE A 196 18.26 9.31 14.10
N ASN A 197 18.15 10.26 13.16
CA ASN A 197 19.31 10.81 12.46
C ASN A 197 20.25 11.55 13.40
N ALA A 198 19.74 12.27 14.41
CA ALA A 198 20.57 12.91 15.43
C ALA A 198 21.27 11.89 16.36
N LYS A 199 20.61 10.75 16.63
CA LYS A 199 21.13 9.70 17.53
C LYS A 199 22.17 8.80 16.87
N HIS A 200 21.94 8.40 15.62
CA HIS A 200 22.76 7.39 14.92
C HIS A 200 23.48 7.92 13.67
N GLY A 201 23.17 9.13 13.24
CA GLY A 201 23.85 9.77 12.13
C GLY A 201 25.16 10.45 12.53
N SER A 202 25.89 10.88 11.51
CA SER A 202 27.08 11.71 11.60
C SER A 202 26.97 12.84 10.58
N ILE A 203 27.96 13.74 10.55
CA ILE A 203 27.98 14.86 9.60
C ILE A 203 27.92 14.37 8.14
N GLU A 204 28.54 13.23 7.85
CA GLU A 204 28.64 12.65 6.50
C GLU A 204 27.59 11.56 6.25
N PHE A 205 26.83 11.16 7.27
CA PHE A 205 25.96 9.99 7.20
C PHE A 205 24.61 10.22 7.87
N SER A 206 23.54 10.14 7.08
CA SER A 206 22.17 10.09 7.58
C SER A 206 21.62 8.67 7.44
N PRO A 207 21.25 7.98 8.55
CA PRO A 207 20.74 6.62 8.51
C PRO A 207 19.35 6.55 7.88
N ILE A 208 18.55 7.62 7.95
CA ILE A 208 17.24 7.70 7.30
C ILE A 208 17.22 8.87 6.32
N VAL A 209 16.80 8.57 5.09
CA VAL A 209 16.52 9.55 4.04
C VAL A 209 15.01 9.53 3.77
N LEU A 210 14.34 10.62 4.13
CA LEU A 210 12.92 10.79 3.88
C LEU A 210 12.73 11.51 2.54
N TYR A 211 12.28 10.80 1.51
CA TYR A 211 11.94 11.38 0.22
C TYR A 211 10.47 11.75 0.17
N ARG A 212 10.22 13.01 -0.21
CA ARG A 212 8.91 13.63 -0.18
C ARG A 212 8.65 14.28 -1.54
N PRO A 213 7.83 13.66 -2.41
CA PRO A 213 7.51 14.24 -3.70
C PRO A 213 6.73 15.56 -3.50
N PRO A 214 6.99 16.59 -4.32
CA PRO A 214 6.32 17.88 -4.20
C PRO A 214 4.81 17.75 -4.46
N PRO A 215 3.95 18.53 -3.77
CA PRO A 215 2.52 18.45 -3.97
C PRO A 215 2.13 18.91 -5.39
N PRO A 216 1.09 18.31 -6.01
CA PRO A 216 0.68 18.61 -7.39
C PRO A 216 0.15 20.03 -7.61
N SER A 217 0.03 20.84 -6.55
CA SER A 217 -0.51 22.21 -6.57
C SER A 217 0.55 23.32 -6.75
N SER A 218 1.85 23.00 -6.75
CA SER A 218 2.85 23.98 -7.19
C SER A 218 2.88 23.98 -8.72
N LEU A 219 2.43 25.08 -9.32
CA LEU A 219 2.54 25.36 -10.76
C LEU A 219 3.89 24.83 -11.29
N PRO A 220 3.94 24.06 -12.39
CA PRO A 220 5.18 23.54 -12.93
C PRO A 220 6.05 24.72 -13.38
N THR A 221 6.92 25.19 -12.49
CA THR A 221 7.88 26.26 -12.81
C THR A 221 9.13 25.68 -13.49
N SER A 222 9.24 24.35 -13.53
CA SER A 222 10.19 23.58 -14.31
C SER A 222 9.44 22.65 -15.28
N PRO A 223 9.71 22.71 -16.59
CA PRO A 223 8.98 21.95 -17.62
C PRO A 223 9.38 20.46 -17.70
N GLN A 224 9.81 19.82 -16.59
CA GLN A 224 10.50 18.52 -16.64
C GLN A 224 10.13 17.46 -15.60
N SER A 225 9.21 17.68 -14.65
CA SER A 225 8.79 16.61 -13.73
C SER A 225 7.41 16.08 -14.16
N SER A 226 7.42 15.20 -15.14
CA SER A 226 6.26 14.43 -15.53
C SER A 226 6.03 13.29 -14.52
N LEU A 227 4.79 12.83 -14.37
CA LEU A 227 4.44 11.69 -13.48
C LEU A 227 5.31 10.44 -13.75
N GLY A 228 5.84 10.29 -14.97
CA GLY A 228 6.75 9.20 -15.32
C GLY A 228 8.13 9.29 -14.66
N ASP A 229 8.64 10.49 -14.37
CA ASP A 229 9.98 10.67 -13.78
C ASP A 229 10.04 10.16 -12.32
N GLU A 230 8.94 10.25 -11.57
CA GLU A 230 8.85 9.74 -10.20
C GLU A 230 8.76 8.21 -10.16
N GLU A 231 7.97 7.61 -11.05
CA GLU A 231 7.86 6.16 -11.17
C GLU A 231 9.20 5.51 -11.56
N GLU A 232 9.94 6.15 -12.46
CA GLU A 232 11.31 5.74 -12.83
C GLU A 232 12.27 5.80 -11.65
N LEU A 233 12.23 6.88 -10.85
CA LEU A 233 13.06 7.02 -9.65
C LEU A 233 12.73 5.92 -8.62
N PHE A 234 11.45 5.64 -8.38
CA PHE A 234 11.04 4.59 -7.44
C PHE A 234 11.46 3.21 -7.93
N SER A 235 11.33 2.93 -9.23
CA SER A 235 11.81 1.68 -9.83
C SER A 235 13.33 1.53 -9.68
N ALA A 236 14.10 2.60 -9.92
CA ALA A 236 15.54 2.61 -9.71
C ALA A 236 15.92 2.32 -8.25
N LEU A 237 15.26 2.99 -7.29
CA LEU A 237 15.46 2.75 -5.86
C LEU A 237 15.11 1.31 -5.45
N MET A 238 13.98 0.78 -5.93
CA MET A 238 13.58 -0.60 -5.67
C MET A 238 14.60 -1.60 -6.20
N LYS A 239 15.11 -1.41 -7.43
CA LYS A 239 16.16 -2.28 -8.02
C LYS A 239 17.48 -2.22 -7.25
N MET A 240 17.89 -1.02 -6.82
CA MET A 240 19.16 -0.81 -6.13
C MET A 240 19.12 -1.22 -4.66
N SER A 241 17.94 -1.27 -4.04
CA SER A 241 17.77 -1.68 -2.64
C SER A 241 18.24 -3.10 -2.37
N ASP A 242 18.75 -3.34 -1.15
CA ASP A 242 19.14 -4.66 -0.63
C ASP A 242 18.08 -5.30 0.27
N LEU A 243 17.06 -4.54 0.67
CA LEU A 243 15.95 -5.03 1.49
C LEU A 243 14.70 -4.18 1.24
N GLY A 244 13.56 -4.82 1.02
CA GLY A 244 12.25 -4.17 0.99
C GLY A 244 11.58 -4.30 2.35
N LEU A 245 11.09 -3.20 2.92
CA LEU A 245 10.47 -3.20 4.25
C LEU A 245 9.06 -2.62 4.21
N VAL A 246 8.06 -3.49 4.35
CA VAL A 246 6.63 -3.15 4.34
C VAL A 246 6.02 -3.50 5.70
N THR A 247 5.71 -2.48 6.50
CA THR A 247 5.26 -2.62 7.89
C THR A 247 3.82 -2.18 8.12
N VAL A 248 2.98 -2.31 7.09
CA VAL A 248 1.57 -1.90 7.14
C VAL A 248 0.84 -2.57 8.30
N ILE A 249 0.12 -1.78 9.10
CA ILE A 249 -0.68 -2.28 10.22
C ILE A 249 -1.94 -2.98 9.71
N ARG A 250 -2.50 -2.46 8.62
CA ARG A 250 -3.67 -3.06 7.98
C ARG A 250 -3.80 -2.55 6.54
N ASP A 251 -3.81 -3.49 5.60
CA ASP A 251 -3.93 -3.17 4.19
C ASP A 251 -4.94 -4.10 3.48
N GLY A 252 -5.43 -3.65 2.33
CA GLY A 252 -6.35 -4.36 1.47
C GLY A 252 -5.57 -5.21 0.47
N MET A 253 -4.65 -4.57 -0.23
CA MET A 253 -3.62 -5.17 -1.06
C MET A 253 -2.43 -4.23 -1.12
N ASN A 254 -1.23 -4.75 -0.92
CA ASN A 254 -0.02 -3.94 -0.97
C ASN A 254 0.63 -4.05 -2.36
N THR A 255 0.38 -3.08 -3.23
CA THR A 255 0.97 -3.08 -4.58
C THR A 255 2.47 -2.83 -4.55
N THR A 256 2.96 -2.04 -3.58
CA THR A 256 4.40 -1.77 -3.41
C THR A 256 5.21 -3.04 -3.18
N ALA A 257 4.69 -4.01 -2.42
CA ALA A 257 5.33 -5.31 -2.25
C ALA A 257 5.43 -6.08 -3.58
N LEU A 258 4.40 -6.03 -4.42
CA LEU A 258 4.41 -6.65 -5.74
C LEU A 258 5.36 -5.94 -6.71
N GLU A 259 5.40 -4.60 -6.67
CA GLU A 259 6.33 -3.75 -7.43
C GLU A 259 7.77 -4.09 -7.06
N TYR A 260 8.04 -4.22 -5.75
CA TYR A 260 9.36 -4.55 -5.22
C TYR A 260 9.87 -5.92 -5.71
N ILE A 261 9.06 -6.97 -5.53
CA ILE A 261 9.41 -8.34 -5.99
C ILE A 261 9.64 -8.33 -7.50
N SER A 262 8.82 -7.58 -8.22
CA SER A 262 8.99 -7.40 -9.64
C SER A 262 10.37 -6.82 -9.94
N CYS A 263 10.73 -5.67 -9.36
CA CYS A 263 12.04 -5.04 -9.54
C CYS A 263 13.23 -5.94 -9.13
N GLN A 264 13.03 -6.92 -8.23
CA GLN A 264 14.08 -7.79 -7.69
C GLN A 264 14.36 -9.06 -8.50
N LYS A 265 13.84 -9.22 -9.72
CA LYS A 265 14.10 -10.40 -10.58
C LYS A 265 15.59 -10.74 -10.76
N GLU A 266 16.44 -9.72 -10.90
CA GLU A 266 17.88 -9.91 -11.16
C GLU A 266 18.68 -9.97 -9.84
N LYS A 267 18.51 -8.99 -8.94
CA LYS A 267 19.28 -8.87 -7.69
C LYS A 267 18.83 -9.81 -6.57
N LYS A 268 17.56 -10.24 -6.56
CA LYS A 268 16.96 -11.19 -5.59
C LYS A 268 17.09 -10.75 -4.14
N SER A 269 16.92 -9.46 -3.86
CA SER A 269 16.94 -8.94 -2.50
C SER A 269 15.69 -9.36 -1.71
N PRO A 270 15.81 -9.63 -0.40
CA PRO A 270 14.70 -10.05 0.44
C PRO A 270 13.62 -8.96 0.59
N LEU A 271 12.39 -9.42 0.84
CA LEU A 271 11.26 -8.59 1.23
C LEU A 271 10.79 -9.01 2.62
N ILE A 272 10.76 -8.05 3.54
CA ILE A 272 10.07 -8.14 4.83
C ILE A 272 8.68 -7.53 4.67
N LEU A 273 7.66 -8.33 4.96
CA LEU A 273 6.26 -8.00 4.74
C LEU A 273 5.45 -8.21 6.01
N SER A 274 4.66 -7.21 6.40
CA SER A 274 3.70 -7.36 7.49
C SER A 274 2.71 -8.49 7.23
N GLU A 275 2.46 -9.33 8.23
CA GLU A 275 1.42 -10.36 8.21
C GLU A 275 0.00 -9.78 7.98
N PHE A 276 -0.17 -8.49 8.27
CA PHE A 276 -1.43 -7.76 8.08
C PHE A 276 -1.57 -7.12 6.70
N ALA A 277 -0.57 -7.27 5.83
CA ALA A 277 -0.67 -6.85 4.44
C ALA A 277 -1.59 -7.80 3.67
N GLY A 278 -2.50 -7.27 2.86
CA GLY A 278 -3.34 -8.12 1.99
C GLY A 278 -2.54 -8.96 0.99
N ALA A 279 -1.32 -8.51 0.66
CA ALA A 279 -0.40 -9.25 -0.20
C ALA A 279 0.28 -10.43 0.53
N ALA A 280 0.25 -10.51 1.85
CA ALA A 280 0.93 -11.55 2.62
C ALA A 280 0.41 -12.96 2.31
N SER A 281 -0.89 -13.10 2.00
CA SER A 281 -1.46 -14.39 1.56
C SER A 281 -1.00 -14.80 0.16
N SER A 282 -0.67 -13.84 -0.70
CA SER A 282 -0.23 -14.08 -2.08
C SER A 282 1.29 -14.27 -2.17
N ILE A 283 2.04 -13.67 -1.23
CA ILE A 283 3.51 -13.68 -1.18
C ILE A 283 3.97 -14.53 0.01
N SER A 284 3.80 -15.85 -0.09
CA SER A 284 4.20 -16.79 0.97
C SER A 284 5.71 -16.91 1.16
N GLY A 285 6.51 -16.49 0.16
CA GLY A 285 7.98 -16.51 0.23
C GLY A 285 8.62 -15.27 0.88
N ALA A 286 7.83 -14.27 1.28
CA ALA A 286 8.35 -13.11 2.00
C ALA A 286 8.57 -13.42 3.48
N ILE A 287 9.50 -12.69 4.10
CA ILE A 287 9.71 -12.77 5.55
C ILE A 287 8.55 -12.04 6.22
N GLN A 288 7.69 -12.80 6.89
CA GLN A 288 6.51 -12.22 7.53
C GLN A 288 6.83 -11.70 8.92
N ILE A 289 6.37 -10.48 9.22
CA ILE A 289 6.57 -9.83 10.52
C ILE A 289 5.28 -9.30 11.10
N ASN A 290 5.25 -9.17 12.43
CA ASN A 290 4.22 -8.38 13.11
C ASN A 290 4.77 -6.95 13.34
N PRO A 291 4.23 -5.91 12.69
CA PRO A 291 4.74 -4.54 12.81
C PRO A 291 4.61 -3.95 14.23
N TRP A 292 3.78 -4.54 15.09
CA TRP A 292 3.67 -4.12 16.50
C TRP A 292 4.81 -4.63 17.36
N ASN A 293 5.44 -5.73 16.98
CA ASN A 293 6.62 -6.27 17.65
C ASN A 293 7.87 -5.67 17.02
N THR A 294 8.19 -4.43 17.38
CA THR A 294 9.32 -3.71 16.78
C THR A 294 10.68 -4.38 17.04
N TYR A 295 10.80 -5.18 18.11
CA TYR A 295 12.01 -5.95 18.42
C TYR A 295 12.22 -7.09 17.43
N ASP A 296 11.15 -7.84 17.13
CA ASP A 296 11.21 -8.89 16.11
C ASP A 296 11.47 -8.30 14.72
N VAL A 297 10.80 -7.20 14.37
CA VAL A 297 11.10 -6.48 13.11
C VAL A 297 12.57 -6.07 13.05
N ALA A 298 13.13 -5.55 14.15
CA ALA A 298 14.53 -5.19 14.23
C ALA A 298 15.49 -6.38 14.09
N HIS A 299 15.11 -7.57 14.55
CA HIS A 299 15.90 -8.79 14.41
C HIS A 299 15.82 -9.39 12.99
N GLN A 300 14.69 -9.21 12.29
CA GLN A 300 14.51 -9.70 10.92
C GLN A 300 15.18 -8.81 9.86
N ILE A 301 15.43 -7.53 10.19
CA ILE A 301 16.22 -6.59 9.39
C ILE A 301 17.71 -6.95 9.48
#